data_AF-A0A210PAK8-F1
#
_entry.id   AF-A0A210PAK8-F1
#
_cell.length_a   1.000
_cell.length_b   1.000
_cell.length_c   1.000
_cell.angle_alpha   90.00
_cell.angle_beta   90.00
_cell.angle_gamma   90.00
#
_symmetry.space_group_name_H-M   'P 1'
#
loop_
_entity.id
_entity.type
_entity.pdbx_description
1 polymer ?
#
loop_
_entity_poly.entity_id
_entity_poly.type
_entity_poly.pdbx_seq_one_letter_code
_entity_poly.pdbx_strand_id
1 'polypeptide(L)'
;MNKFDRFVIKWFLGSTAVIDERTKSELGMAAIRAAFAFFVFEMLFALGSTIYLINADIENYENTLYVTMLIQIIMTFAILIGFISIPLAKKKLGNKEISPGKKKKTIKTIKNYWIKMAPMEFLLYWLVSVALNTNKNNFLDNLFNLDRITDALIFTVIFSIFMYLKERRSIHVVKDDK
;
A
#
# COMPACT_ATOMS: atom_id res chain seq x y z
N MET A 1 23.45 13.00 3.94
CA MET A 1 22.15 12.43 3.55
C MET A 1 21.37 13.50 2.81
N ASN A 2 20.82 13.18 1.65
CA ASN A 2 20.14 14.17 0.84
C ASN A 2 18.80 14.59 1.46
N LYS A 3 18.35 15.81 1.14
CA LYS A 3 17.05 16.33 1.60
C LYS A 3 15.90 15.40 1.21
N PHE A 4 16.01 14.77 0.04
CA PHE A 4 15.04 13.83 -0.50
C PHE A 4 14.91 12.56 0.36
N ASP A 5 16.01 11.88 0.69
CA ASP A 5 15.98 10.67 1.52
C ASP A 5 15.33 10.95 2.89
N ARG A 6 15.65 12.10 3.48
CA ARG A 6 15.07 12.50 4.77
C ARG A 6 13.57 12.74 4.65
N PHE A 7 13.13 13.33 3.54
CA PHE A 7 11.72 13.55 3.26
C PHE A 7 10.97 12.21 3.10
N VAL A 8 11.50 11.29 2.28
CA VAL A 8 10.89 9.96 2.03
C VAL A 8 10.78 9.15 3.32
N ILE A 9 11.84 9.11 4.14
CA ILE A 9 11.83 8.39 5.41
C ILE A 9 10.82 9.00 6.39
N LYS A 10 10.75 10.33 6.50
CA LYS A 10 9.74 11.00 7.35
C LYS A 10 8.31 10.79 6.83
N TRP A 11 8.13 10.74 5.52
CA TRP A 11 6.84 10.45 4.91
C TRP A 11 6.40 9.02 5.24
N PHE A 12 7.32 8.05 5.13
CA PHE A 12 7.03 6.63 5.38
C PHE A 12 6.85 6.28 6.87
N LEU A 13 7.71 6.79 7.76
CA LEU A 13 7.67 6.51 9.21
C LEU A 13 6.75 7.48 9.99
N GLY A 14 6.29 8.56 9.35
CA GLY A 14 5.51 9.62 9.95
C GLY A 14 6.36 10.82 10.38
N SER A 15 5.79 12.03 10.28
CA SER A 15 6.50 13.30 10.43
C SER A 15 7.17 13.52 11.80
N THR A 16 6.78 12.76 12.81
CA THR A 16 7.33 12.79 14.18
C THR A 16 8.41 11.73 14.44
N ALA A 17 8.74 10.88 13.47
CA ALA A 17 9.76 9.85 13.63
C ALA A 17 11.17 10.47 13.77
N VAL A 18 11.90 10.04 14.80
CA VAL A 18 13.30 10.40 15.00
C VAL A 18 14.14 9.57 14.04
N ILE A 19 14.79 10.23 13.07
CA ILE A 19 15.68 9.55 12.12
C ILE A 19 17.08 9.50 12.71
N ASP A 20 17.34 8.45 13.50
CA ASP A 20 18.67 8.09 13.98
C ASP A 20 19.34 7.04 13.08
N GLU A 21 20.60 6.71 13.37
CA GLU A 21 21.38 5.73 12.61
C GLU A 21 20.80 4.31 12.70
N ARG A 22 20.21 3.98 13.86
CA ARG A 22 19.51 2.72 14.09
C ARG A 22 18.29 2.58 13.18
N THR A 23 17.45 3.60 13.08
CA THR A 23 16.26 3.61 12.21
C THR A 23 16.65 3.42 10.76
N LYS A 24 17.75 4.01 10.31
CA LYS A 24 18.27 3.84 8.95
C LYS A 24 18.75 2.43 8.69
N SER A 25 19.55 1.86 9.60
CA SER A 25 20.06 0.50 9.47
C SER A 25 18.92 -0.52 9.40
N GLU A 26 17.90 -0.33 10.24
CA GLU A 26 16.74 -1.20 10.32
C GLU A 26 15.80 -1.08 9.11
N LEU A 27 15.55 0.14 8.65
CA LEU A 27 14.82 0.39 7.41
C LEU A 27 15.57 -0.17 6.19
N GLY A 28 16.89 -0.01 6.15
CA GLY A 28 17.75 -0.57 5.10
C GLY A 28 17.70 -2.09 5.05
N MET A 29 17.82 -2.76 6.19
CA MET A 29 17.67 -4.22 6.27
C MET A 29 16.27 -4.69 5.86
N ALA A 30 15.22 -3.99 6.28
CA ALA A 30 13.85 -4.30 5.89
C ALA A 30 13.63 -4.11 4.38
N ALA A 31 14.17 -3.04 3.80
CA ALA A 31 14.11 -2.76 2.36
C ALA A 31 14.85 -3.82 1.54
N ILE A 32 16.05 -4.23 1.96
CA ILE A 32 16.82 -5.30 1.29
C ILE A 32 16.03 -6.60 1.30
N ARG A 33 15.45 -6.98 2.44
CA ARG A 33 14.62 -8.20 2.55
C ARG A 33 13.38 -8.13 1.68
N ALA A 34 12.71 -6.97 1.64
CA ALA A 34 11.56 -6.76 0.78
C ALA A 34 11.94 -6.81 -0.71
N ALA A 35 13.05 -6.19 -1.11
CA ALA A 35 13.55 -6.26 -2.48
C ALA A 35 13.87 -7.69 -2.90
N PHE A 36 14.49 -8.48 -2.02
CA PHE A 36 14.74 -9.90 -2.27
C PHE A 36 13.42 -10.69 -2.38
N ALA A 37 12.46 -10.45 -1.51
CA ALA A 37 11.15 -11.08 -1.58
C ALA A 37 10.39 -10.71 -2.87
N PHE A 38 10.47 -9.46 -3.31
CA PHE A 38 9.96 -9.00 -4.61
C PHE A 38 10.62 -9.75 -5.76
N PHE A 39 11.94 -9.84 -5.75
CA PHE A 39 12.68 -10.56 -6.80
C PHE A 39 12.24 -12.03 -6.90
N VAL A 40 12.16 -12.74 -5.78
CA VAL A 40 11.71 -14.15 -5.76
C VAL A 40 10.26 -14.27 -6.22
N PHE A 41 9.39 -13.38 -5.74
CA PHE A 41 7.99 -13.35 -6.15
C PHE A 41 7.85 -13.12 -7.66
N GLU A 42 8.47 -12.09 -8.22
CA GLU A 42 8.42 -11.77 -9.65
C GLU A 42 8.93 -12.92 -10.51
N MET A 43 10.02 -13.58 -10.09
CA MET A 43 10.56 -14.74 -10.80
C MET A 43 9.55 -15.91 -10.82
N LEU A 44 9.00 -16.27 -9.66
CA LEU A 44 8.02 -17.35 -9.54
C LEU A 44 6.71 -17.02 -10.27
N PHE A 45 6.29 -15.76 -10.20
CA PHE A 45 5.07 -15.28 -10.82
C PHE A 45 5.20 -15.25 -12.34
N ALA A 46 6.31 -14.77 -12.88
CA ALA A 46 6.60 -14.80 -14.31
C ALA A 46 6.68 -16.24 -14.84
N LEU A 47 7.35 -17.14 -14.11
CA LEU A 47 7.44 -18.55 -14.49
C LEU A 47 6.08 -19.25 -14.43
N GLY A 48 5.34 -19.08 -13.32
CA GLY A 48 4.03 -19.68 -13.12
C GLY A 48 2.99 -19.15 -14.11
N SER A 49 2.96 -17.85 -14.37
CA SER A 49 2.08 -17.25 -15.37
C SER A 49 2.43 -17.74 -16.78
N THR A 50 3.71 -17.84 -17.14
CA THR A 50 4.13 -18.39 -18.43
C THR A 50 3.69 -19.84 -18.61
N ILE A 51 3.92 -20.70 -17.61
CA ILE A 51 3.49 -22.11 -17.66
C ILE A 51 1.97 -22.20 -17.80
N TYR A 52 1.23 -21.39 -17.04
CA TYR A 52 -0.22 -21.33 -17.13
C TYR A 52 -0.69 -20.91 -18.51
N LEU A 53 -0.12 -19.84 -19.09
CA LEU A 53 -0.48 -19.33 -20.41
C LEU A 53 -0.20 -20.32 -21.55
N ILE A 54 0.85 -21.15 -21.42
CA ILE A 54 1.20 -22.15 -22.44
C ILE A 54 0.26 -23.38 -22.38
N ASN A 55 -0.18 -23.77 -21.19
CA ASN A 55 -0.89 -25.05 -21.00
C ASN A 55 -2.41 -24.90 -20.80
N ALA A 56 -2.90 -23.70 -20.48
CA ALA A 56 -4.33 -23.45 -20.33
C ALA A 56 -4.96 -23.14 -21.69
N ASP A 57 -6.15 -23.68 -21.93
CA ASP A 57 -6.98 -23.27 -23.05
C ASP A 57 -7.68 -21.96 -22.69
N ILE A 58 -7.05 -20.83 -23.05
CA ILE A 58 -7.49 -19.50 -22.60
C ILE A 58 -8.50 -18.95 -23.59
N GLU A 59 -9.77 -19.08 -23.24
CA GLU A 59 -10.87 -18.50 -24.01
C GLU A 59 -10.94 -16.96 -23.90
N ASN A 60 -10.45 -16.39 -22.79
CA ASN A 60 -10.51 -14.94 -22.54
C ASN A 60 -9.21 -14.40 -21.92
N TYR A 61 -8.32 -13.91 -22.79
CA TYR A 61 -7.04 -13.30 -22.41
C TYR A 61 -7.18 -12.07 -21.51
N GLU A 62 -8.26 -11.30 -21.67
CA GLU A 62 -8.49 -10.09 -20.89
C GLU A 62 -8.76 -10.41 -19.41
N ASN A 63 -9.59 -11.42 -19.14
CA ASN A 63 -9.83 -11.88 -17.77
C ASN A 63 -8.56 -12.45 -17.14
N THR A 64 -7.78 -13.20 -17.92
CA THR A 64 -6.50 -13.75 -17.45
C THR A 64 -5.54 -12.63 -17.08
N LEU A 65 -5.46 -11.57 -17.89
CA LEU A 65 -4.67 -10.39 -17.59
C LEU A 65 -5.14 -9.72 -16.28
N TYR A 66 -6.44 -9.47 -16.09
CA TYR A 66 -6.95 -8.83 -14.87
C TYR A 66 -6.69 -9.63 -13.61
N VAL A 67 -6.89 -10.95 -13.67
CA VAL A 67 -6.59 -11.83 -12.54
C VAL A 67 -5.11 -11.80 -12.23
N THR A 68 -4.25 -11.86 -13.24
CA THR A 68 -2.79 -11.79 -13.08
C THR A 68 -2.37 -10.46 -12.45
N MET A 69 -2.89 -9.33 -12.94
CA MET A 69 -2.62 -8.00 -12.37
C MET A 69 -3.11 -7.88 -10.92
N LEU A 70 -4.30 -8.43 -10.62
CA LEU A 70 -4.86 -8.41 -9.26
C LEU A 70 -3.98 -9.21 -8.29
N ILE A 71 -3.52 -10.40 -8.68
CA ILE A 71 -2.57 -11.19 -7.88
C ILE A 71 -1.29 -10.38 -7.64
N GLN A 72 -0.76 -9.72 -8.67
CA GLN A 72 0.48 -8.95 -8.57
C GLN A 72 0.35 -7.74 -7.63
N ILE A 73 -0.78 -7.03 -7.68
CA ILE A 73 -1.09 -5.95 -6.74
C ILE A 73 -1.21 -6.48 -5.31
N ILE A 74 -1.98 -7.54 -5.09
CA ILE A 74 -2.18 -8.14 -3.76
C ILE A 74 -0.85 -8.60 -3.16
N MET A 75 -0.03 -9.31 -3.95
CA MET A 75 1.25 -9.83 -3.49
C MET A 75 2.27 -8.73 -3.24
N THR A 76 2.27 -7.66 -4.05
CA THR A 76 3.07 -6.46 -3.79
C THR A 76 2.74 -5.84 -2.43
N PHE A 77 1.46 -5.67 -2.12
CA PHE A 77 1.05 -5.19 -0.80
C PHE A 77 1.42 -6.17 0.31
N ALA A 78 1.23 -7.48 0.09
CA ALA A 78 1.60 -8.51 1.06
C ALA A 78 3.10 -8.47 1.40
N ILE A 79 3.98 -8.28 0.40
CA ILE A 79 5.43 -8.17 0.59
C ILE A 79 5.77 -6.88 1.37
N LEU A 80 5.21 -5.74 0.98
CA LEU A 80 5.44 -4.47 1.70
C LEU A 80 4.96 -4.53 3.15
N ILE A 81 3.84 -5.19 3.42
CA ILE A 81 3.32 -5.38 4.77
C ILE A 81 4.23 -6.35 5.54
N GLY A 82 4.51 -7.52 4.96
CA GLY A 82 5.23 -8.61 5.60
C GLY A 82 6.70 -8.31 5.90
N PHE A 83 7.41 -7.68 4.96
CA PHE A 83 8.86 -7.50 5.03
C PHE A 83 9.29 -6.09 5.45
N ILE A 84 8.41 -5.09 5.31
CA ILE A 84 8.72 -3.73 5.75
C ILE A 84 7.88 -3.34 6.95
N SER A 85 6.56 -3.37 6.83
CA SER A 85 5.67 -2.80 7.85
C SER A 85 5.70 -3.59 9.16
N ILE A 86 5.61 -4.93 9.11
CA ILE A 86 5.61 -5.79 10.31
C ILE A 86 6.96 -5.72 11.05
N PRO A 87 8.13 -5.87 10.40
CA PRO A 87 9.42 -5.81 11.11
C PRO A 87 9.68 -4.44 11.75
N LEU A 88 9.35 -3.34 11.06
CA LEU A 88 9.50 -2.00 11.61
C LEU A 88 8.53 -1.73 12.78
N ALA A 89 7.30 -2.24 12.69
CA ALA A 89 6.34 -2.15 13.79
C ALA A 89 6.79 -2.95 15.02
N LYS A 90 7.31 -4.18 14.83
CA LYS A 90 7.89 -4.99 15.93
C LYS A 90 9.05 -4.27 16.62
N LYS A 91 9.82 -3.49 15.88
CA LYS A 91 10.96 -2.70 16.40
C LYS A 91 10.56 -1.32 16.93
N LYS A 92 9.26 -0.98 16.94
CA LYS A 92 8.71 0.30 17.41
C LYS A 92 9.21 1.54 16.66
N LEU A 93 9.84 1.37 15.50
CA LEU A 93 10.48 2.46 14.74
C LEU A 93 9.48 3.38 14.02
N GLY A 94 8.23 2.95 13.86
CA GLY A 94 7.14 3.77 13.33
C GLY A 94 6.23 4.35 14.41
N ASN A 95 6.57 4.17 15.70
CA ASN A 95 5.68 4.61 16.77
C ASN A 95 5.76 6.13 16.95
N LYS A 96 4.62 6.80 16.73
CA LYS A 96 4.46 8.20 17.14
C LYS A 96 4.26 8.18 18.66
N GLU A 97 5.27 8.63 19.41
CA GLU A 97 5.16 8.86 20.85
C GLU A 97 4.38 10.16 21.08
N ILE A 98 3.22 10.06 21.73
CA ILE A 98 2.31 11.18 21.91
C ILE A 98 1.87 11.22 23.36
N SER A 99 1.88 12.41 23.97
CA SER A 99 1.36 12.58 25.33
C SER A 99 -0.15 12.25 25.41
N PRO A 100 -0.66 11.81 26.58
CA PRO A 100 -2.01 11.28 26.73
C PRO A 100 -3.11 12.26 26.27
N GLY A 101 -2.91 13.56 26.51
CA GLY A 101 -3.85 14.62 26.14
C GLY A 101 -4.02 14.84 24.63
N LYS A 102 -3.04 14.43 23.80
CA LYS A 102 -3.07 14.64 22.34
C LYS A 102 -3.60 13.44 21.56
N LYS A 103 -3.73 12.26 22.18
CA LYS A 103 -4.15 10.99 21.53
C LYS A 103 -5.46 11.10 20.74
N LYS A 104 -6.51 11.66 21.37
CA LYS A 104 -7.86 11.78 20.76
C LYS A 104 -7.84 12.71 19.55
N LYS A 105 -7.07 13.81 19.62
CA LYS A 105 -6.88 14.76 18.52
C LYS A 105 -6.13 14.11 17.36
N THR A 106 -5.06 13.38 17.63
CA THR A 106 -4.27 12.69 16.59
C THR A 106 -5.08 11.62 15.85
N ILE A 107 -5.84 10.78 16.57
CA ILE A 107 -6.70 9.77 15.93
C ILE A 107 -7.75 10.42 15.01
N LYS A 108 -8.34 11.54 15.44
CA LYS A 108 -9.31 12.29 14.63
C LYS A 108 -8.64 12.90 13.38
N THR A 109 -7.42 13.40 13.51
CA THR A 109 -6.64 13.91 12.36
C THR A 109 -6.33 12.81 11.35
N ILE A 110 -5.90 11.63 11.80
CA ILE A 110 -5.62 10.48 10.92
C ILE A 110 -6.89 10.03 10.21
N LYS A 111 -8.02 9.89 10.94
CA LYS A 111 -9.31 9.56 10.34
C LYS A 111 -9.70 10.55 9.23
N ASN A 112 -9.59 11.85 9.53
CA ASN A 112 -9.95 12.89 8.58
C ASN A 112 -9.00 12.94 7.38
N TYR A 113 -7.73 12.60 7.55
CA TYR A 113 -6.77 12.52 6.45
C TYR A 113 -7.18 11.45 5.44
N TRP A 114 -7.42 10.21 5.89
CA TRP A 114 -7.82 9.11 5.00
C TRP A 114 -9.21 9.33 4.37
N ILE A 115 -10.15 9.94 5.09
CA ILE A 115 -11.45 10.33 4.49
C ILE A 115 -11.27 11.36 3.36
N LYS A 116 -10.34 12.32 3.52
CA LYS A 116 -10.07 13.33 2.49
C LYS A 116 -9.27 12.78 1.31
N MET A 117 -8.44 11.76 1.54
CA MET A 117 -7.66 11.11 0.48
C MET A 117 -8.48 10.10 -0.32
N ALA A 118 -9.52 9.50 0.27
CA ALA A 118 -10.35 8.48 -0.38
C ALA A 118 -10.90 8.90 -1.77
N PRO A 119 -11.43 10.12 -2.01
CA PRO A 119 -11.87 10.52 -3.34
C PRO A 119 -10.73 10.56 -4.37
N MET A 120 -9.53 10.94 -3.93
CA MET A 120 -8.35 11.00 -4.80
C MET A 120 -7.83 9.61 -5.11
N GLU A 121 -7.80 8.71 -4.12
CA GLU A 121 -7.48 7.29 -4.29
C GLU A 121 -8.45 6.61 -5.24
N PHE A 122 -9.75 6.87 -5.07
CA PHE A 122 -10.79 6.38 -5.96
C PHE A 122 -10.57 6.85 -7.40
N LEU A 123 -10.40 8.16 -7.62
CA LEU A 123 -10.17 8.71 -8.95
C LEU A 123 -8.92 8.11 -9.60
N LEU A 124 -7.83 7.98 -8.84
CA LEU A 124 -6.57 7.47 -9.37
C LEU A 124 -6.68 5.98 -9.75
N TYR A 125 -7.26 5.16 -8.87
CA TYR A 125 -7.46 3.75 -9.14
C TYR A 125 -8.45 3.52 -10.28
N TRP A 126 -9.56 4.25 -10.31
CA TRP A 126 -10.57 4.17 -11.37
C TRP A 126 -9.99 4.53 -12.73
N LEU A 127 -9.28 5.67 -12.85
CA LEU A 127 -8.69 6.09 -14.12
C LEU A 127 -7.62 5.10 -14.62
N VAL A 128 -6.77 4.59 -13.72
CA VAL A 128 -5.77 3.57 -14.07
C VAL A 128 -6.46 2.27 -14.50
N SER A 129 -7.47 1.81 -13.76
CA SER A 129 -8.22 0.60 -14.09
C SER A 129 -8.95 0.72 -15.43
N VAL A 130 -9.48 1.89 -15.77
CA VAL A 130 -10.16 2.13 -17.05
C VAL A 130 -9.14 2.19 -18.20
N ALA A 131 -7.99 2.85 -17.98
CA ALA A 131 -6.93 2.97 -18.98
C ALA A 131 -6.31 1.63 -19.38
N LEU A 132 -6.26 0.66 -18.45
CA LEU A 132 -5.70 -0.67 -18.68
C LEU A 132 -6.67 -1.62 -19.42
N ASN A 133 -7.93 -1.22 -19.60
CA ASN A 133 -9.03 -2.10 -20.07
C ASN A 133 -9.61 -1.73 -21.44
N THR A 134 -8.87 -0.96 -22.23
CA THR A 134 -9.33 -0.40 -23.51
C THR A 134 -9.43 -1.40 -24.66
N ASN A 135 -9.16 -2.69 -24.43
CA ASN A 135 -9.15 -3.70 -25.50
C ASN A 135 -10.54 -4.20 -25.93
N LYS A 136 -11.63 -3.90 -25.21
CA LYS A 136 -12.98 -4.39 -25.57
C LYS A 136 -14.06 -3.33 -25.82
N ASN A 137 -13.91 -2.10 -25.33
CA ASN A 137 -14.88 -1.01 -25.50
C ASN A 137 -14.17 0.35 -25.58
N ASN A 138 -14.83 1.36 -26.15
CA ASN A 138 -14.29 2.72 -26.17
C ASN A 138 -14.05 3.25 -24.75
N PHE A 139 -13.02 4.08 -24.58
CA PHE A 139 -12.58 4.59 -23.28
C PHE A 139 -13.72 5.20 -22.44
N LEU A 140 -14.63 5.95 -23.07
CA LEU A 140 -15.77 6.57 -22.40
C LEU A 140 -16.79 5.53 -21.89
N ASP A 141 -17.03 4.47 -22.64
CA ASP A 141 -17.96 3.40 -22.24
C ASP A 141 -17.41 2.61 -21.05
N ASN A 142 -16.09 2.40 -21.03
CA ASN A 142 -15.41 1.79 -19.88
C ASN A 142 -15.30 2.73 -18.67
N LEU A 143 -15.16 4.04 -18.90
CA LEU A 143 -15.12 5.04 -17.84
C LEU A 143 -16.41 5.00 -17.03
N PHE A 144 -17.56 5.03 -17.70
CA PHE A 144 -18.87 5.06 -17.04
C PHE A 144 -19.48 3.67 -16.75
N ASN A 145 -18.69 2.61 -16.87
CA ASN A 145 -19.14 1.26 -16.52
C ASN A 145 -19.35 1.12 -15.00
N LEU A 146 -20.58 0.75 -14.59
CA LEU A 146 -20.98 0.62 -13.19
C LEU A 146 -20.17 -0.44 -12.42
N ASP A 147 -19.78 -1.53 -13.07
CA ASP A 147 -18.97 -2.57 -12.43
C ASP A 147 -17.57 -2.01 -12.10
N ARG A 148 -16.99 -1.24 -13.02
CA ARG A 148 -15.66 -0.61 -12.82
C ARG A 148 -15.67 0.46 -11.74
N ILE A 149 -16.74 1.25 -11.70
CA ILE A 149 -16.95 2.23 -10.62
C ILE A 149 -17.10 1.52 -9.28
N THR A 150 -17.84 0.40 -9.26
CA THR A 150 -18.08 -0.38 -8.04
C THR A 150 -16.80 -1.05 -7.53
N ASP A 151 -16.00 -1.64 -8.42
CA ASP A 151 -14.68 -2.21 -8.08
C ASP A 151 -13.75 -1.15 -7.47
N ALA A 152 -13.68 0.03 -8.11
CA ALA A 152 -12.87 1.14 -7.62
C ALA A 152 -13.35 1.67 -6.25
N LEU A 153 -14.67 1.72 -6.03
CA LEU A 153 -15.25 2.09 -4.75
C LEU A 153 -14.92 1.07 -3.66
N ILE A 154 -15.11 -0.23 -3.93
CA ILE A 154 -14.81 -1.32 -2.98
C ILE A 154 -13.33 -1.28 -2.60
N PHE A 155 -12.44 -1.17 -3.60
CA PHE A 155 -11.01 -1.05 -3.37
C PHE A 155 -10.69 0.14 -2.48
N THR A 156 -11.21 1.32 -2.80
CA THR A 156 -10.96 2.56 -2.05
C THR A 156 -11.41 2.42 -0.59
N VAL A 157 -12.60 1.89 -0.35
CA VAL A 157 -13.13 1.70 1.01
C VAL A 157 -12.24 0.75 1.81
N ILE A 158 -11.92 -0.42 1.26
CA ILE A 158 -11.09 -1.42 1.93
C ILE A 158 -9.69 -0.84 2.20
N PHE A 159 -9.08 -0.20 1.20
CA PHE A 159 -7.75 0.38 1.28
C PHE A 159 -7.68 1.48 2.33
N SER A 160 -8.60 2.44 2.29
CA SER A 160 -8.69 3.53 3.27
C SER A 160 -8.89 3.01 4.70
N ILE A 161 -9.72 1.99 4.91
CA ILE A 161 -9.89 1.34 6.23
C ILE A 161 -8.59 0.70 6.69
N PHE A 162 -7.94 -0.06 5.81
CA PHE A 162 -6.69 -0.74 6.13
C PHE A 162 -5.59 0.25 6.52
N MET A 163 -5.43 1.32 5.74
CA MET A 163 -4.45 2.36 5.98
C MET A 163 -4.73 3.14 7.27
N TYR A 164 -6.00 3.46 7.54
CA TYR A 164 -6.42 4.05 8.81
C TYR A 164 -6.05 3.16 10.01
N LEU A 165 -6.33 1.85 9.95
CA LEU A 165 -6.04 0.91 11.04
C LEU A 165 -4.53 0.76 11.27
N LYS A 166 -3.74 0.71 10.19
CA LYS A 166 -2.28 0.65 10.25
C LYS A 166 -1.71 1.88 10.95
N GLU A 167 -2.13 3.08 10.54
CA GLU A 167 -1.61 4.33 11.12
C GLU A 167 -2.13 4.59 12.55
N ARG A 168 -3.33 4.08 12.89
CA ARG A 168 -3.83 4.12 14.26
C ARG A 168 -2.99 3.24 15.19
N ARG A 169 -2.57 2.05 14.75
CA ARG A 169 -1.76 1.11 15.54
C ARG A 169 -0.35 1.62 15.83
N SER A 170 0.15 2.56 15.04
CA SER A 170 1.47 3.17 15.27
C SER A 170 1.47 4.30 16.29
N ILE A 171 0.34 4.65 16.92
CA ILE A 171 0.33 5.64 18.01
C ILE A 171 0.65 4.95 19.34
N HIS A 172 1.76 5.33 19.97
CA HIS A 172 2.09 4.95 21.36
C HIS A 172 1.91 6.14 22.30
N VAL A 173 1.23 5.91 23.43
CA VAL A 173 1.04 6.92 24.46
C VAL A 173 2.10 6.71 25.53
N VAL A 174 3.01 7.66 25.66
CA VAL A 174 3.99 7.67 26.76
C VAL A 174 3.33 8.40 27.94
N LYS A 175 3.41 7.84 29.14
CA LYS A 175 2.99 8.55 30.35
C LYS A 175 3.98 9.68 30.58
N ASP A 176 3.50 10.89 30.88
CA ASP A 176 4.41 11.93 31.38
C ASP A 176 4.99 11.40 32.70
N ASP A 177 6.31 11.22 32.73
CA ASP A 177 7.03 10.96 33.98
C ASP A 177 6.85 12.19 34.87
N LYS A 178 6.17 11.99 35.99
CA LYS A 178 6.19 12.93 37.12
C LYS A 178 7.41 12.64 37.97
#